data_AF-A0A2N5U043-F1
#
_entry.id   AF-A0A2N5U043-F1
#
_cell.length_a   1.000
_cell.length_b   1.000
_cell.length_c   1.000
_cell.angle_alpha   90.00
_cell.angle_beta   90.00
_cell.angle_gamma   90.00
#
_symmetry.space_group_name_H-M   'P 1'
#
loop_
_entity.id
_entity.type
_entity.pdbx_description
1 polymer ?
#
loop_
_entity_poly.entity_id
_entity_poly.type
_entity_poly.pdbx_seq_one_letter_code
_entity_poly.pdbx_strand_id
1 'polypeptide(L)'
;MNQTRCSICLDQIIDQTLIVPCQHSEYCFRCMRIWTTNSNRCPICVQPIDHLVHRIDPLTKDFQTFHPLPVMPSLDEDSTTPTQLGEASRHAEHLAGLERRRFIYQHSLYVKHIPSNRYTNFRPISAKHFLQEQSKDPSQSTRKDSPSAQLINRTTRFLQRELRALQPSLVLPHSIDHSIRIIFLILHRVDSNSPQAVRLFSELIREPHLAQHFSHELTCFLRSPYTDLLEWDQILQYPTKAELSSNSN
;
A
#
# COMPACT_ATOMS: atom_id res chain seq x y z
N MET A 1 -32.78 22.43 -1.64
CA MET A 1 -31.64 21.70 -2.24
C MET A 1 -31.12 20.75 -1.18
N ASN A 2 -31.53 19.47 -1.22
CA ASN A 2 -31.14 18.51 -0.18
C ASN A 2 -29.63 18.25 -0.26
N GLN A 3 -28.87 18.81 0.67
CA GLN A 3 -27.45 18.52 0.83
C GLN A 3 -27.31 17.06 1.27
N THR A 4 -26.90 16.20 0.34
CA THR A 4 -26.49 14.82 0.64
C THR A 4 -25.23 14.88 1.51
N ARG A 5 -25.40 14.67 2.82
CA ARG A 5 -24.29 14.57 3.78
C ARG A 5 -23.81 13.12 3.87
N CYS A 6 -22.52 12.95 4.09
CA CYS A 6 -21.92 11.64 4.26
C CYS A 6 -22.32 11.03 5.61
N SER A 7 -22.84 9.80 5.62
CA SER A 7 -23.25 9.11 6.85
C SER A 7 -22.07 8.71 7.76
N ILE A 8 -20.82 8.84 7.29
CA ILE A 8 -19.61 8.54 8.08
C ILE A 8 -19.00 9.81 8.66
N CYS A 9 -18.70 10.83 7.84
CA CYS A 9 -18.06 12.05 8.32
C CYS A 9 -19.03 13.20 8.64
N LEU A 10 -20.32 13.03 8.36
CA LEU A 10 -21.40 14.01 8.58
C LEU A 10 -21.25 15.33 7.81
N ASP A 11 -20.27 15.41 6.90
CA ASP A 11 -19.98 16.57 6.05
C ASP A 11 -20.54 16.38 4.63
N GLN A 12 -20.42 17.39 3.77
CA GLN A 12 -20.79 17.30 2.36
C GLN A 12 -20.04 16.14 1.67
N ILE A 13 -20.76 15.37 0.85
CA ILE A 13 -20.16 14.26 0.10
C ILE A 13 -19.17 14.81 -0.94
N ILE A 14 -17.91 14.36 -0.84
CA ILE A 14 -16.84 14.60 -1.81
C ILE A 14 -16.43 13.26 -2.41
N ASP A 15 -16.40 13.18 -3.75
CA ASP A 15 -16.17 11.93 -4.49
C ASP A 15 -17.16 10.83 -4.06
N GLN A 16 -18.42 11.00 -4.46
CA GLN A 16 -19.51 10.10 -4.06
C GLN A 16 -19.17 8.66 -4.43
N THR A 17 -19.40 7.76 -3.47
CA THR A 17 -19.09 6.33 -3.64
C THR A 17 -20.34 5.49 -3.56
N LEU A 18 -20.47 4.58 -4.52
CA LEU A 18 -21.51 3.57 -4.57
C LEU A 18 -20.93 2.21 -4.13
N ILE A 19 -21.60 1.56 -3.18
CA ILE A 19 -21.22 0.24 -2.67
C ILE A 19 -21.89 -0.84 -3.51
N VAL A 20 -21.14 -1.78 -4.07
CA VAL A 20 -21.69 -2.92 -4.82
C VAL A 20 -21.72 -4.16 -3.92
N PRO A 21 -22.82 -4.94 -3.88
CA PRO A 21 -24.02 -4.85 -4.74
C PRO A 21 -25.20 -4.06 -4.16
N CYS A 22 -25.14 -3.56 -2.92
CA CYS A 22 -26.30 -2.94 -2.25
C CYS A 22 -26.67 -1.52 -2.73
N GLN A 23 -25.81 -0.90 -3.54
CA GLN A 23 -25.97 0.42 -4.17
C GLN A 23 -26.12 1.62 -3.22
N HIS A 24 -25.92 1.45 -1.91
CA HIS A 24 -25.87 2.57 -0.97
C HIS A 24 -24.75 3.55 -1.37
N SER A 25 -25.07 4.84 -1.34
CA SER A 25 -24.21 5.90 -1.87
C SER A 25 -24.13 7.17 -1.04
N GLU A 26 -24.57 7.14 0.23
CA GLU A 26 -24.48 8.28 1.16
C GLU A 26 -23.07 8.45 1.76
N TYR A 27 -22.01 8.25 0.97
CA TYR A 27 -20.63 8.25 1.47
C TYR A 27 -19.63 8.94 0.55
N CYS A 28 -18.65 9.60 1.17
CA CYS A 28 -17.41 9.98 0.49
C CYS A 28 -16.54 8.75 0.23
N PHE A 29 -15.82 8.74 -0.88
CA PHE A 29 -14.85 7.68 -1.20
C PHE A 29 -13.80 7.50 -0.13
N ARG A 30 -13.24 8.61 0.37
CA ARG A 30 -12.26 8.56 1.46
C ARG A 30 -12.82 7.87 2.72
N CYS A 31 -14.07 8.16 3.07
CA CYS A 31 -14.71 7.56 4.24
C CYS A 31 -14.90 6.05 4.06
N MET A 32 -15.37 5.61 2.89
CA MET A 32 -15.52 4.18 2.62
C MET A 32 -14.18 3.45 2.54
N ARG A 33 -13.11 4.10 2.08
CA ARG A 33 -11.76 3.51 2.11
C ARG A 33 -11.27 3.28 3.52
N ILE A 34 -11.52 4.20 4.45
CA ILE A 34 -11.19 4.02 5.87
C ILE A 34 -12.07 2.91 6.46
N TRP A 35 -13.37 2.92 6.19
CA TRP A 35 -14.30 1.89 6.67
C TRP A 35 -13.86 0.48 6.26
N THR A 36 -13.53 0.32 4.98
CA THR A 36 -13.11 -0.97 4.38
C THR A 36 -11.77 -1.48 4.87
N THR A 37 -11.03 -0.69 5.67
CA THR A 37 -9.85 -1.19 6.38
C THR A 37 -10.20 -2.14 7.54
N ASN A 38 -11.39 -1.97 8.13
CA ASN A 38 -11.85 -2.69 9.32
C ASN A 38 -13.10 -3.55 9.08
N SER A 39 -13.94 -3.18 8.11
CA SER A 39 -15.18 -3.90 7.81
C SER A 39 -15.41 -4.03 6.31
N ASN A 40 -15.70 -5.24 5.85
CA ASN A 40 -16.10 -5.51 4.48
C ASN A 40 -17.63 -5.52 4.32
N ARG A 41 -18.37 -4.88 5.24
CA ARG A 41 -19.84 -4.83 5.22
C ARG A 41 -20.32 -3.40 5.09
N CYS A 42 -21.42 -3.22 4.36
CA CYS A 42 -22.06 -1.91 4.20
C CYS A 42 -22.49 -1.34 5.56
N PRO A 43 -22.19 -0.06 5.88
CA PRO A 43 -22.60 0.56 7.15
C PRO A 43 -24.12 0.62 7.36
N ILE A 44 -24.92 0.59 6.28
CA ILE A 44 -26.38 0.69 6.36
C ILE A 44 -27.03 -0.69 6.43
N CYS A 45 -26.77 -1.56 5.44
CA CYS A 45 -27.48 -2.83 5.33
C CYS A 45 -26.68 -4.07 5.75
N VAL A 46 -25.42 -3.89 6.17
CA VAL A 46 -24.54 -4.97 6.63
C VAL A 46 -24.20 -6.00 5.55
N GLN A 47 -24.63 -5.77 4.30
CA GLN A 47 -24.33 -6.64 3.16
C GLN A 47 -22.82 -6.62 2.84
N PRO A 48 -22.21 -7.77 2.50
CA PRO A 48 -20.81 -7.81 2.08
C PRO A 48 -20.56 -6.90 0.89
N ILE A 49 -19.50 -6.11 1.00
CA ILE A 49 -18.99 -5.21 -0.04
C ILE A 49 -18.14 -6.04 -0.97
N ASP A 50 -18.52 -6.08 -2.24
CA ASP A 50 -17.68 -6.64 -3.29
C ASP A 50 -16.67 -5.58 -3.77
N HIS A 51 -17.18 -4.42 -4.17
CA HIS A 51 -16.36 -3.28 -4.58
C HIS A 51 -17.06 -1.95 -4.40
N LEU A 52 -16.27 -0.89 -4.47
CA LEU A 52 -16.70 0.50 -4.41
C LEU A 52 -16.54 1.12 -5.79
N VAL A 53 -17.54 1.89 -6.23
CA VAL A 53 -17.48 2.68 -7.47
C VAL A 53 -17.44 4.16 -7.10
N HIS A 54 -16.49 4.93 -7.65
CA HIS A 54 -16.33 6.36 -7.37
C HIS A 54 -15.83 7.11 -8.61
N ARG A 55 -15.68 8.45 -8.52
CA ARG A 55 -15.38 9.34 -9.66
C ARG A 55 -16.27 9.07 -10.87
N ILE A 56 -17.58 8.98 -10.61
CA ILE A 56 -18.57 8.73 -11.65
C ILE A 56 -18.75 10.02 -12.45
N ASP A 57 -18.30 10.03 -13.69
CA ASP A 57 -18.56 11.11 -14.64
C ASP A 57 -19.90 10.83 -15.35
N PRO A 58 -20.94 11.66 -15.12
CA PRO A 58 -22.25 11.43 -15.73
C PRO A 58 -22.27 11.67 -17.25
N LEU A 59 -21.30 12.43 -17.80
CA LEU A 59 -21.23 12.77 -19.22
C LEU A 59 -20.50 11.67 -20.00
N THR A 60 -19.34 11.23 -19.50
CA THR A 60 -18.53 10.22 -20.19
C THR A 60 -18.90 8.79 -19.81
N LYS A 61 -19.68 8.61 -18.73
CA LYS A 61 -19.97 7.32 -18.09
C LYS A 61 -18.70 6.60 -17.59
N ASP A 62 -17.61 7.33 -17.42
CA ASP A 62 -16.40 6.80 -16.81
C ASP A 62 -16.58 6.71 -15.29
N PHE A 63 -15.97 5.68 -14.71
CA PHE A 63 -15.94 5.49 -13.26
C PHE A 63 -14.66 4.75 -12.88
N GLN A 64 -14.31 4.82 -11.60
CA GLN A 64 -13.22 4.05 -11.01
C GLN A 64 -13.77 3.04 -10.03
N THR A 65 -13.22 1.82 -10.06
CA THR A 65 -13.53 0.77 -9.09
C THR A 65 -12.40 0.65 -8.08
N PHE A 66 -12.78 0.40 -6.83
CA PHE A 66 -11.88 0.06 -5.75
C PHE A 66 -12.36 -1.23 -5.10
N HIS A 67 -11.48 -2.21 -5.04
CA HIS A 67 -11.75 -3.50 -4.40
C HIS A 67 -11.12 -3.50 -3.01
N PRO A 68 -11.93 -3.52 -1.94
CA PRO A 68 -11.43 -3.74 -0.60
C PRO A 68 -10.63 -5.05 -0.53
N LEU A 69 -9.53 -5.03 0.20
CA LEU A 69 -8.88 -6.28 0.57
C LEU A 69 -9.81 -7.09 1.48
N PRO A 70 -9.71 -8.43 1.48
CA PRO A 70 -10.39 -9.26 2.47
C PRO A 70 -10.09 -8.73 3.86
N VAL A 71 -11.13 -8.45 4.65
CA VAL A 71 -10.95 -8.14 6.06
C VAL A 71 -10.39 -9.39 6.71
N MET A 72 -9.19 -9.25 7.30
CA MET A 72 -8.61 -10.28 8.13
C MET A 72 -9.65 -10.63 9.20
N PRO A 73 -10.00 -11.92 9.42
CA PRO A 73 -10.84 -12.27 10.54
C PRO A 73 -10.16 -11.71 11.79
N SER A 74 -10.79 -10.74 12.45
CA SER A 74 -10.26 -10.22 13.71
C SER A 74 -10.23 -11.40 14.68
N LEU A 75 -9.12 -11.57 15.39
CA LEU A 75 -9.05 -12.57 16.45
C LEU A 75 -9.94 -12.20 17.65
N ASP A 76 -10.58 -11.02 17.64
CA ASP A 76 -11.49 -10.58 18.68
C ASP A 76 -12.68 -9.86 18.03
N GLU A 77 -13.86 -10.50 18.05
CA GLU A 77 -15.15 -9.89 17.68
C GLU A 77 -15.84 -9.18 18.87
N ASP A 78 -15.18 -9.06 20.02
CA ASP A 78 -15.85 -8.60 21.23
C ASP A 78 -14.98 -7.62 22.02
N SER A 79 -15.09 -6.32 21.72
CA SER A 79 -14.93 -5.25 22.71
C SER A 79 -15.21 -3.87 22.11
N THR A 80 -16.39 -3.37 22.43
CA THR A 80 -16.75 -1.96 22.33
C THR A 80 -16.11 -1.23 23.52
N THR A 81 -15.25 -0.24 23.30
CA THR A 81 -15.12 0.98 24.15
C THR A 81 -14.07 1.95 23.59
N PRO A 82 -14.44 3.19 23.22
CA PRO A 82 -13.50 4.20 22.74
C PRO A 82 -13.10 5.17 23.86
N THR A 83 -12.13 4.82 24.70
CA THR A 83 -11.54 5.81 25.63
C THR A 83 -10.07 5.48 25.94
N GLN A 84 -9.16 6.17 25.22
CA GLN A 84 -7.71 6.44 25.45
C GLN A 84 -6.92 6.31 24.13
N LEU A 85 -7.08 7.29 23.23
CA LEU A 85 -7.09 7.08 21.77
C LEU A 85 -5.85 7.56 20.97
N GLY A 86 -4.76 7.97 21.60
CA GLY A 86 -3.61 8.54 20.88
C GLY A 86 -2.56 7.51 20.44
N GLU A 87 -1.79 6.99 21.40
CA GLU A 87 -0.60 6.18 21.11
C GLU A 87 -0.92 4.68 20.97
N ALA A 88 -1.86 4.17 21.76
CA ALA A 88 -2.38 2.81 21.63
C ALA A 88 -3.07 2.59 20.28
N SER A 89 -3.82 3.60 19.80
CA SER A 89 -4.48 3.57 18.49
C SER A 89 -3.46 3.49 17.35
N ARG A 90 -2.40 4.31 17.39
CA ARG A 90 -1.33 4.28 16.36
C ARG A 90 -0.55 2.98 16.36
N HIS A 91 -0.30 2.39 17.54
CA HIS A 91 0.34 1.08 17.63
C HIS A 91 -0.57 -0.04 17.10
N ALA A 92 -1.87 0.00 17.41
CA ALA A 92 -2.85 -0.94 16.87
C ALA A 92 -3.00 -0.80 15.35
N GLU A 93 -3.07 0.42 14.81
CA GLU A 93 -3.09 0.68 13.36
C GLU A 93 -1.81 0.17 12.68
N HIS A 94 -0.65 0.37 13.30
CA HIS A 94 0.62 -0.13 12.79
C HIS A 94 0.67 -1.67 12.78
N LEU A 95 0.18 -2.32 13.84
CA LEU A 95 0.06 -3.79 13.90
C LEU A 95 -0.93 -4.32 12.87
N ALA A 96 -2.10 -3.69 12.71
CA ALA A 96 -3.08 -4.04 11.69
C ALA A 96 -2.52 -3.87 10.27
N GLY A 97 -1.71 -2.82 10.04
CA GLY A 97 -0.98 -2.62 8.79
C GLY A 97 0.02 -3.73 8.50
N LEU A 98 0.78 -4.19 9.51
CA LEU A 98 1.70 -5.32 9.36
C LEU A 98 0.97 -6.64 9.07
N GLU A 99 -0.13 -6.90 9.76
CA GLU A 99 -0.92 -8.12 9.56
C GLU A 99 -1.57 -8.15 8.17
N ARG A 100 -2.05 -7.00 7.68
CA ARG A 100 -2.51 -6.86 6.30
C ARG A 100 -1.41 -7.18 5.29
N ARG A 101 -0.18 -6.67 5.50
CA ARG A 101 0.95 -6.96 4.60
C ARG A 101 1.34 -8.44 4.65
N ARG A 102 1.29 -9.10 5.81
CA ARG A 102 1.49 -10.55 5.93
C ARG A 102 0.51 -11.33 5.06
N PHE A 103 -0.78 -10.99 5.15
CA PHE A 103 -1.81 -11.62 4.33
C PHE A 103 -1.55 -11.47 2.83
N ILE A 104 -1.15 -10.28 2.39
CA ILE A 104 -0.82 -9.99 0.98
C ILE A 104 0.30 -10.90 0.49
N TYR A 105 1.40 -11.02 1.24
CA TYR A 105 2.50 -11.91 0.87
C TYR A 105 2.10 -13.39 0.89
N GLN A 106 1.38 -13.82 1.94
CA GLN A 106 0.92 -15.19 2.09
C GLN A 106 0.02 -15.65 0.94
N HIS A 107 -0.82 -14.75 0.41
CA HIS A 107 -1.75 -15.06 -0.68
C HIS A 107 -1.22 -14.65 -2.06
N SER A 108 0.06 -14.25 -2.16
CA SER A 108 0.68 -13.82 -3.42
C SER A 108 -0.15 -12.76 -4.16
N LEU A 109 -0.71 -11.80 -3.43
CA LEU A 109 -1.52 -10.72 -4.01
C LEU A 109 -0.60 -9.62 -4.53
N TYR A 110 -0.24 -9.67 -5.81
CA TYR A 110 0.58 -8.64 -6.45
C TYR A 110 -0.21 -7.35 -6.62
N VAL A 111 0.40 -6.20 -6.30
CA VAL A 111 -0.19 -4.88 -6.64
C VAL A 111 -0.47 -4.79 -8.14
N LYS A 112 -1.69 -4.37 -8.50
CA LYS A 112 -2.08 -4.10 -9.89
C LYS A 112 -1.17 -3.02 -10.51
N HIS A 113 -0.89 -3.14 -11.81
CA HIS A 113 0.02 -2.20 -12.48
C HIS A 113 -0.49 -0.76 -12.41
N ILE A 114 0.34 0.14 -11.89
CA ILE A 114 0.06 1.58 -11.84
C ILE A 114 0.86 2.29 -12.96
N PRO A 115 0.19 2.96 -13.90
CA PRO A 115 0.86 3.62 -15.01
C PRO A 115 1.67 4.84 -14.55
N SER A 116 2.81 5.06 -15.20
CA SER A 116 3.62 6.26 -15.02
C SER A 116 3.10 7.40 -15.89
N ASN A 117 2.26 8.27 -15.33
CA ASN A 117 1.71 9.42 -16.04
C ASN A 117 1.61 10.65 -15.12
N ARG A 118 1.29 11.80 -15.72
CA ARG A 118 1.16 13.09 -14.99
C ARG A 118 0.03 13.10 -13.95
N TYR A 119 -0.94 12.20 -14.08
CA TYR A 119 -2.11 12.14 -13.19
C TYR A 119 -1.82 11.29 -11.94
N THR A 120 -1.04 10.22 -12.07
CA THR A 120 -0.62 9.35 -10.96
C THR A 120 0.65 9.85 -10.29
N ASN A 121 1.46 10.65 -10.99
CA ASN A 121 2.80 11.09 -10.58
C ASN A 121 3.81 9.95 -10.36
N PHE A 122 3.53 8.74 -10.85
CA PHE A 122 4.49 7.64 -10.80
C PHE A 122 5.59 7.86 -11.83
N ARG A 123 6.84 7.75 -11.42
CA ARG A 123 8.00 7.98 -12.28
C ARG A 123 8.87 6.72 -12.36
N PRO A 124 9.49 6.43 -13.52
CA PRO A 124 10.50 5.37 -13.60
C PRO A 124 11.62 5.63 -12.59
N ILE A 125 12.06 4.57 -11.91
CA ILE A 125 13.18 4.60 -10.96
C ILE A 125 14.31 3.74 -11.51
N SER A 126 15.54 4.12 -11.21
CA SER A 126 16.75 3.37 -11.56
C SER A 126 17.81 3.55 -10.48
N ALA A 127 18.78 2.64 -10.41
CA ALA A 127 19.90 2.64 -9.48
C ALA A 127 20.62 4.00 -9.36
N LYS A 128 20.68 4.77 -10.46
CA LYS A 128 21.28 6.12 -10.48
C LYS A 128 20.64 7.10 -9.49
N HIS A 129 19.35 6.95 -9.19
CA HIS A 129 18.64 7.84 -8.26
C HIS A 129 19.05 7.62 -6.80
N PHE A 130 19.62 6.46 -6.48
CA PHE A 130 20.18 6.18 -5.16
C PHE A 130 21.61 6.70 -5.01
N LEU A 131 22.30 7.05 -6.10
CA LEU A 131 23.63 7.63 -6.02
C LEU A 131 23.51 9.05 -5.47
N GLN A 132 24.28 9.33 -4.41
CA GLN A 132 24.36 10.65 -3.82
C GLN A 132 25.02 11.59 -4.83
N GLU A 133 24.34 12.67 -5.24
CA GLU A 133 25.00 13.75 -5.96
C GLU A 133 26.08 14.31 -5.04
N GLN A 134 27.35 14.13 -5.42
CA GLN A 134 28.42 14.89 -4.80
C GLN A 134 28.22 16.35 -5.23
N SER A 135 27.60 17.15 -4.39
CA SER A 135 27.59 18.59 -4.58
C SER A 135 29.05 19.05 -4.58
N LYS A 136 29.52 19.53 -5.73
CA LYS A 136 30.85 20.16 -5.87
C LYS A 136 30.96 21.48 -5.09
N ASP A 137 29.86 21.94 -4.51
CA ASP A 137 29.74 23.22 -3.83
C ASP A 137 29.36 22.99 -2.34
N PRO A 138 30.27 23.25 -1.39
CA PRO A 138 30.04 23.04 0.04
C PRO A 138 29.11 24.09 0.69
N SER A 139 28.58 25.04 -0.09
CA SER A 139 27.84 26.20 0.40
C SER A 139 26.31 26.11 0.31
N GLN A 140 25.74 25.07 -0.33
CA GLN A 140 24.28 24.94 -0.49
C GLN A 140 23.70 23.67 0.14
N SER A 141 22.75 23.92 1.04
CA SER A 141 21.69 23.04 1.54
C SER A 141 22.09 21.89 2.46
N THR A 142 21.43 21.88 3.61
CA THR A 142 21.42 20.84 4.63
C THR A 142 21.31 19.44 4.02
N ARG A 143 22.31 18.57 4.27
CA ARG A 143 22.38 17.16 3.81
C ARG A 143 21.09 16.32 3.96
N LYS A 144 20.13 16.76 4.78
CA LYS A 144 18.84 16.10 5.04
C LYS A 144 17.79 16.29 3.92
N ASP A 145 17.90 17.32 3.08
CA ASP A 145 16.83 17.69 2.14
C ASP A 145 17.11 17.30 0.67
N SER A 146 18.19 16.57 0.41
CA SER A 146 18.48 16.05 -0.94
C SER A 146 17.40 15.06 -1.39
N PRO A 147 16.97 15.09 -2.67
CA PRO A 147 16.01 14.12 -3.22
C PRO A 147 16.41 12.66 -3.01
N SER A 148 17.71 12.35 -3.08
CA SER A 148 18.23 11.00 -2.82
C SER A 148 18.15 10.63 -1.34
N ALA A 149 18.35 11.58 -0.42
CA ALA A 149 18.19 11.35 1.01
C ALA A 149 16.73 11.07 1.37
N GLN A 150 15.78 11.80 0.77
CA GLN A 150 14.34 11.54 0.91
C GLN A 150 13.96 10.16 0.34
N LEU A 151 14.50 9.79 -0.83
CA LEU A 151 14.31 8.47 -1.43
C LEU A 151 14.83 7.35 -0.52
N ILE A 152 16.04 7.47 0.01
CA ILE A 152 16.61 6.51 0.95
C ILE A 152 15.73 6.39 2.18
N ASN A 153 15.32 7.52 2.77
CA ASN A 153 14.54 7.52 4.01
C ASN A 153 13.16 6.86 3.85
N ARG A 154 12.42 7.16 2.76
CA ARG A 154 11.14 6.50 2.48
C ARG A 154 11.33 5.01 2.15
N THR A 155 12.39 4.66 1.43
CA THR A 155 12.72 3.26 1.11
C THR A 155 13.03 2.48 2.38
N THR A 156 13.79 3.04 3.31
CA THR A 156 14.08 2.41 4.61
C THR A 156 12.79 2.12 5.38
N ARG A 157 11.84 3.07 5.45
CA ARG A 157 10.54 2.83 6.11
C ARG A 157 9.77 1.67 5.46
N PHE A 158 9.70 1.67 4.14
CA PHE A 158 9.07 0.58 3.39
C PHE A 158 9.73 -0.76 3.71
N LEU A 159 11.06 -0.87 3.54
CA LEU A 159 11.81 -2.10 3.80
C LEU A 159 11.64 -2.59 5.25
N GLN A 160 11.65 -1.68 6.22
CA GLN A 160 11.40 -2.00 7.62
C GLN A 160 10.03 -2.65 7.85
N ARG A 161 8.98 -2.20 7.16
CA ARG A 161 7.64 -2.78 7.24
C ARG A 161 7.57 -4.12 6.50
N GLU A 162 8.02 -4.15 5.25
CA GLU A 162 7.91 -5.31 4.38
C GLU A 162 8.71 -6.51 4.90
N LEU A 163 9.93 -6.28 5.37
CA LEU A 163 10.75 -7.37 5.94
C LEU A 163 10.16 -7.93 7.24
N ARG A 164 9.45 -7.12 8.03
CA ARG A 164 8.67 -7.62 9.19
C ARG A 164 7.43 -8.40 8.78
N ALA A 165 6.80 -8.01 7.67
CA ALA A 165 5.65 -8.70 7.11
C ALA A 165 6.02 -10.06 6.50
N LEU A 166 7.22 -10.22 5.96
CA LEU A 166 7.75 -11.48 5.44
C LEU A 166 8.05 -12.54 6.53
N GLN A 167 7.71 -12.29 7.80
CA GLN A 167 7.97 -13.18 8.93
C GLN A 167 9.47 -13.51 9.09
N PRO A 168 10.27 -12.59 9.66
CA PRO A 168 11.73 -12.67 9.70
C PRO A 168 12.29 -14.00 10.20
N SER A 169 11.65 -14.59 11.21
CA SER A 169 12.10 -15.83 11.88
C SER A 169 12.15 -17.05 10.95
N LEU A 170 11.36 -17.05 9.89
CA LEU A 170 11.23 -18.18 8.96
C LEU A 170 11.94 -17.89 7.62
N VAL A 171 11.93 -16.63 7.17
CA VAL A 171 12.27 -16.28 5.79
C VAL A 171 13.60 -15.53 5.65
N LEU A 172 14.04 -14.79 6.68
CA LEU A 172 15.26 -13.98 6.62
C LEU A 172 16.42 -14.64 7.40
N PRO A 173 17.61 -14.83 6.80
CA PRO A 173 18.77 -15.38 7.49
C PRO A 173 19.49 -14.35 8.39
N HIS A 174 19.22 -13.06 8.21
CA HIS A 174 19.89 -11.96 8.90
C HIS A 174 18.87 -11.03 9.57
N SER A 175 19.36 -10.15 10.46
CA SER A 175 18.50 -9.12 11.05
C SER A 175 17.93 -8.19 9.97
N ILE A 176 16.80 -7.55 10.28
CA ILE A 176 16.13 -6.61 9.36
C ILE A 176 17.10 -5.49 8.94
N ASP A 177 17.84 -4.90 9.87
CA ASP A 177 18.80 -3.82 9.56
C ASP A 177 19.94 -4.28 8.65
N HIS A 178 20.41 -5.52 8.82
CA HIS A 178 21.43 -6.08 7.94
C HIS A 178 20.86 -6.35 6.54
N SER A 179 19.65 -6.89 6.48
CA SER A 179 18.92 -7.13 5.23
C SER A 179 18.68 -5.83 4.46
N ILE A 180 18.28 -4.75 5.14
CA ILE A 180 18.12 -3.41 4.55
C ILE A 180 19.43 -2.92 3.93
N ARG A 181 20.56 -3.06 4.64
CA ARG A 181 21.87 -2.67 4.11
C ARG A 181 22.21 -3.43 2.83
N ILE A 182 22.00 -4.75 2.81
CA ILE A 182 22.22 -5.57 1.60
C ILE A 182 21.31 -5.10 0.45
N ILE A 183 20.03 -4.86 0.74
CA ILE A 183 19.08 -4.38 -0.28
C ILE A 183 19.52 -3.04 -0.87
N PHE A 184 20.00 -2.10 -0.06
CA PHE A 184 20.55 -0.85 -0.60
C PHE A 184 21.80 -1.09 -1.46
N LEU A 185 22.70 -2.01 -1.07
CA LEU A 185 23.85 -2.38 -1.91
C LEU A 185 23.41 -2.90 -3.28
N ILE A 186 22.34 -3.70 -3.33
CA ILE A 186 21.73 -4.17 -4.58
C ILE A 186 21.14 -2.99 -5.37
N LEU A 187 20.33 -2.15 -4.73
CA LEU A 187 19.66 -1.00 -5.37
C LEU A 187 20.63 0.06 -5.90
N HIS A 188 21.84 0.16 -5.36
CA HIS A 188 22.90 1.02 -5.90
C HIS A 188 23.51 0.51 -7.20
N ARG A 189 23.31 -0.77 -7.55
CA ARG A 189 23.98 -1.42 -8.69
C ARG A 189 23.02 -1.91 -9.75
N VAL A 190 21.81 -2.29 -9.35
CA VAL A 190 20.85 -2.99 -10.20
C VAL A 190 19.45 -2.41 -9.99
N ASP A 191 18.70 -2.27 -11.08
CA ASP A 191 17.31 -1.80 -11.02
C ASP A 191 16.41 -2.87 -10.37
N SER A 192 15.51 -2.45 -9.49
CA SER A 192 14.72 -3.33 -8.63
C SER A 192 13.78 -4.28 -9.36
N ASN A 193 13.43 -3.97 -10.61
CA ASN A 193 12.55 -4.74 -11.48
C ASN A 193 13.28 -5.71 -12.42
N SER A 194 14.61 -5.73 -12.38
CA SER A 194 15.40 -6.58 -13.26
C SER A 194 15.42 -8.04 -12.77
N PRO A 195 15.56 -9.03 -13.68
CA PRO A 195 15.74 -10.43 -13.29
C PRO A 195 16.96 -10.66 -12.39
N GLN A 196 18.00 -9.84 -12.54
CA GLN A 196 19.19 -9.89 -11.71
C GLN A 196 18.90 -9.45 -10.26
N ALA A 197 18.11 -8.38 -10.07
CA ALA A 197 17.72 -7.95 -8.74
C ALA A 197 16.91 -9.03 -8.01
N VAL A 198 15.96 -9.67 -8.70
CA VAL A 198 15.17 -10.79 -8.13
C VAL A 198 16.09 -11.91 -7.64
N ARG A 199 17.08 -12.33 -8.44
CA ARG A 199 18.06 -13.37 -8.04
C ARG A 199 18.82 -12.97 -6.77
N LEU A 200 19.32 -11.74 -6.70
CA LEU A 200 20.03 -11.24 -5.52
C LEU A 200 19.12 -11.13 -4.30
N PHE A 201 17.85 -10.76 -4.48
CA PHE A 201 16.88 -10.78 -3.38
C PHE A 201 16.54 -12.20 -2.93
N SER A 202 16.54 -13.21 -3.81
CA SER A 202 16.35 -14.62 -3.44
C SER A 202 17.51 -15.19 -2.62
N GLU A 203 18.71 -14.61 -2.68
CA GLU A 203 19.81 -14.97 -1.77
C GLU A 203 19.54 -14.47 -0.34
N LEU A 204 18.77 -13.39 -0.20
CA LEU A 204 18.39 -12.79 1.07
C LEU A 204 17.08 -13.33 1.65
N ILE A 205 16.11 -13.63 0.78
CA ILE A 205 14.77 -14.10 1.09
C ILE A 205 14.70 -15.56 0.65
N ARG A 206 14.66 -16.49 1.62
CA ARG A 206 14.80 -17.94 1.36
C ARG A 206 13.81 -18.50 0.33
N GLU A 207 12.62 -17.91 0.25
CA GLU A 207 11.55 -18.31 -0.65
C GLU A 207 11.60 -17.51 -1.97
N PRO A 208 11.92 -18.14 -3.13
CA PRO A 208 12.07 -17.41 -4.40
C PRO A 208 10.80 -16.67 -4.85
N HIS A 209 9.63 -17.26 -4.61
CA HIS A 209 8.35 -16.63 -4.95
C HIS A 209 8.10 -15.36 -4.11
N LEU A 210 8.48 -15.37 -2.83
CA LEU A 210 8.42 -14.18 -1.97
C LEU A 210 9.43 -13.13 -2.39
N ALA A 211 10.63 -13.52 -2.83
CA ALA A 211 11.62 -12.59 -3.35
C ALA A 211 11.13 -11.86 -4.61
N GLN A 212 10.47 -12.59 -5.52
CA GLN A 212 9.85 -12.01 -6.71
C GLN A 212 8.69 -11.07 -6.34
N HIS A 213 7.82 -11.49 -5.42
CA HIS A 213 6.72 -10.66 -4.94
C HIS A 213 7.25 -9.37 -4.27
N PHE A 214 8.23 -9.51 -3.37
CA PHE A 214 8.90 -8.39 -2.73
C PHE A 214 9.54 -7.43 -3.74
N SER A 215 10.22 -7.94 -4.77
CA SER A 215 10.82 -7.13 -5.85
C SER A 215 9.77 -6.31 -6.61
N HIS A 216 8.61 -6.90 -6.88
CA HIS A 216 7.48 -6.21 -7.51
C HIS A 216 6.94 -5.08 -6.64
N GLU A 217 6.64 -5.38 -5.37
CA GLU A 217 6.12 -4.40 -4.40
C GLU A 217 7.11 -3.25 -4.20
N LEU A 218 8.40 -3.56 -4.05
CA LEU A 218 9.48 -2.59 -3.93
C LEU A 218 9.53 -1.68 -5.15
N THR A 219 9.51 -2.25 -6.35
CA THR A 219 9.52 -1.46 -7.59
C THR A 219 8.32 -0.52 -7.67
N CYS A 220 7.13 -1.01 -7.35
CA CYS A 220 5.92 -0.19 -7.35
C CYS A 220 6.03 0.98 -6.35
N PHE A 221 6.50 0.74 -5.14
CA PHE A 221 6.70 1.78 -4.13
C PHE A 221 7.78 2.78 -4.55
N LEU A 222 8.91 2.32 -5.09
CA LEU A 222 10.01 3.18 -5.52
C LEU A 222 9.62 4.11 -6.68
N ARG A 223 8.70 3.69 -7.56
CA ARG A 223 8.14 4.53 -8.61
C ARG A 223 7.13 5.55 -8.09
N SER A 224 6.58 5.34 -6.90
CA SER A 224 5.50 6.14 -6.35
C SER A 224 5.98 7.47 -5.76
N PRO A 225 5.11 8.50 -5.71
CA PRO A 225 5.41 9.78 -5.07
C PRO A 225 5.26 9.75 -3.54
N TYR A 226 4.74 8.65 -2.96
CA TYR A 226 4.37 8.60 -1.55
C TYR A 226 5.59 8.43 -0.65
N THR A 227 5.62 9.23 0.42
CA THR A 227 6.61 9.17 1.49
C THR A 227 6.06 8.48 2.73
N ASP A 228 4.74 8.56 2.91
CA ASP A 228 3.98 7.91 3.97
C ASP A 228 3.39 6.57 3.50
N LEU A 229 3.48 5.57 4.36
CA LEU A 229 3.07 4.20 4.04
C LEU A 229 1.55 4.01 4.12
N LEU A 230 0.84 4.82 4.91
CA LEU A 230 -0.63 4.76 4.98
C LEU A 230 -1.22 5.34 3.70
N GLU A 231 -0.71 6.48 3.22
CA GLU A 231 -1.11 7.04 1.92
C GLU A 231 -0.82 6.09 0.75
N TRP A 232 0.30 5.36 0.83
CA TRP A 232 0.63 4.31 -0.12
C TRP A 232 -0.39 3.17 -0.09
N ASP A 233 -0.62 2.54 1.06
CA ASP A 233 -1.55 1.40 1.20
C ASP A 233 -2.96 1.76 0.76
N GLN A 234 -3.32 3.03 0.91
CA GLN A 234 -4.59 3.57 0.51
C GLN A 234 -4.85 3.48 -1.01
N ILE A 235 -3.84 3.72 -1.85
CA ILE A 235 -4.04 3.73 -3.30
C ILE A 235 -3.85 2.36 -3.95
N LEU A 236 -3.35 1.37 -3.20
CA LEU A 236 -3.08 0.05 -3.73
C LEU A 236 -4.36 -0.70 -4.07
N GLN A 237 -4.30 -1.41 -5.18
CA GLN A 237 -5.33 -2.34 -5.61
C GLN A 237 -4.71 -3.71 -5.87
N TYR A 238 -5.45 -4.74 -5.50
CA TYR A 238 -5.02 -6.14 -5.61
C TYR A 238 -6.04 -6.94 -6.42
N PRO A 239 -5.65 -8.10 -6.97
CA PRO A 239 -6.58 -9.00 -7.62
C PRO A 239 -7.72 -9.41 -6.70
N THR A 240 -8.93 -9.46 -7.24
CA THR A 240 -10.11 -9.95 -6.51
C THR A 240 -10.11 -11.48 -6.44
N LYS A 241 -10.89 -12.05 -5.51
CA LYS A 241 -11.09 -13.51 -5.43
C LYS A 241 -11.63 -14.09 -6.75
N ALA A 242 -12.47 -13.34 -7.46
CA ALA A 242 -12.99 -13.73 -8.77
C ALA A 242 -11.86 -13.76 -9.82
N GLU A 243 -11.01 -12.74 -9.88
CA GLU A 243 -9.87 -12.67 -10.81
C GLU A 243 -8.83 -13.78 -10.54
N LEU A 244 -8.61 -14.13 -9.26
CA LEU A 244 -7.71 -15.23 -8.88
C LEU A 244 -8.27 -16.59 -9.32
N SER A 245 -9.61 -16.77 -9.24
CA SER A 245 -10.26 -18.01 -9.69
C SER A 245 -10.24 -18.19 -11.21
N SER A 246 -10.28 -17.09 -11.99
CA SER A 246 -10.21 -17.14 -13.45
C SER A 246 -8.80 -17.42 -13.98
N ASN A 247 -7.75 -17.01 -13.26
CA ASN A 247 -6.36 -17.22 -13.67
C ASN A 247 -5.81 -18.62 -13.30
N SER A 248 -6.60 -19.42 -12.57
CA SER A 248 -6.23 -20.77 -12.13
C SER A 248 -6.80 -21.89 -13.03
N ASN A 249 -7.55 -21.53 -14.08
CA ASN A 249 -8.07 -22.41 -15.13
C ASN A 249 -7.33 -22.16 -16.44
#